data_AF-A0A8S2KDD9-F1
#
_entry.id   AF-A0A8S2KDD9-F1
#
_cell.length_a   1.000
_cell.length_b   1.000
_cell.length_c   1.000
_cell.angle_alpha   90.00
_cell.angle_beta   90.00
_cell.angle_gamma   90.00
#
_symmetry.space_group_name_H-M   'P 1'
#
loop_
_entity.id
_entity.type
_entity.pdbx_description
1 polymer ?
#
loop_
_entity_poly.entity_id
_entity_poly.type
_entity_poly.pdbx_seq_one_letter_code
_entity_poly.pdbx_strand_id
1 'polypeptide(L)' 'MRHPLTLKANKQTINNVLVDRRETKNIYECPVYKTKQRGPTFVWTFNLRTKEKAAKWVLGGVCLLLAV' A
#
# COMPACT_ATOMS: atom_id res chain seq x y z
N MET A 1 -14.12 -22.48 -48.95
CA MET A 1 -14.90 -21.23 -48.84
C MET A 1 -15.94 -21.36 -47.73
N ARG A 2 -15.68 -20.76 -46.56
CA ARG A 2 -16.63 -20.09 -45.66
C ARG A 2 -15.91 -19.80 -44.34
N HIS A 3 -15.81 -18.51 -44.04
CA HIS A 3 -15.28 -17.94 -42.81
C HIS A 3 -16.03 -18.43 -41.57
N PRO A 4 -15.36 -18.61 -40.42
CA PRO A 4 -16.00 -18.56 -39.12
C PRO A 4 -15.80 -17.16 -38.50
N LEU A 5 -16.64 -16.22 -38.92
CA LEU A 5 -17.06 -15.05 -38.13
C LEU A 5 -18.48 -15.42 -37.68
N THR A 6 -18.97 -15.37 -36.45
CA THR A 6 -18.73 -14.50 -35.30
C THR A 6 -19.29 -15.22 -34.08
N LEU A 7 -18.46 -15.77 -33.20
CA LEU A 7 -18.82 -15.83 -31.79
C LEU A 7 -18.06 -14.67 -31.17
N LYS A 8 -18.80 -13.57 -30.95
CA LYS A 8 -18.45 -12.55 -29.97
C LYS A 8 -18.38 -13.25 -28.60
N ALA A 9 -17.34 -14.03 -28.39
CA ALA A 9 -16.85 -14.27 -27.06
C ALA A 9 -16.49 -12.88 -26.58
N ASN A 10 -17.37 -12.35 -25.73
CA ASN A 10 -17.09 -11.31 -24.78
C ASN A 10 -15.88 -11.78 -23.96
N LYS A 11 -14.71 -11.67 -24.59
CA LYS A 11 -13.44 -11.61 -23.92
C LYS A 11 -13.53 -10.24 -23.27
N GLN A 12 -14.19 -10.20 -22.11
CA GLN A 12 -13.93 -9.19 -21.12
C GLN A 12 -12.44 -9.37 -20.86
N THR A 13 -11.65 -8.66 -21.66
CA THR A 13 -10.25 -8.44 -21.38
C THR A 13 -10.31 -7.85 -20.00
N ILE A 14 -10.01 -8.69 -19.02
CA ILE A 14 -9.44 -8.31 -17.73
C ILE A 14 -8.15 -7.57 -18.08
N ASN A 15 -8.33 -6.39 -18.68
CA ASN A 15 -7.35 -5.35 -18.82
C ASN A 15 -6.96 -5.12 -17.38
N ASN A 16 -5.70 -5.41 -17.17
CA ASN A 16 -4.94 -5.43 -15.95
C ASN A 16 -5.08 -4.08 -15.19
N VAL A 17 -6.25 -3.77 -14.65
CA VAL A 17 -6.45 -2.65 -13.71
C VAL A 17 -5.98 -3.13 -12.34
N LEU A 18 -4.71 -3.51 -12.23
CA LEU A 18 -4.14 -3.96 -10.95
C LEU A 18 -2.90 -3.19 -10.53
N VAL A 19 -2.36 -2.32 -11.39
CA VAL A 19 -1.30 -1.38 -11.01
C VAL A 19 -1.51 -0.08 -11.78
N ASP A 20 -2.64 0.61 -11.53
CA ASP A 20 -2.66 2.05 -11.78
C ASP A 20 -1.66 2.66 -10.79
N ARG A 21 -0.43 2.83 -11.26
CA ARG A 21 0.74 3.45 -10.60
C ARG A 21 0.52 3.68 -9.11
N ARG A 22 0.57 2.62 -8.29
CA ARG A 22 0.75 2.80 -6.86
C ARG A 22 2.09 3.51 -6.73
N GLU A 23 2.06 4.79 -6.36
CA GLU A 23 3.26 5.54 -6.02
C GLU A 23 3.82 4.94 -4.73
N THR A 24 4.56 3.83 -4.85
CA THR A 24 5.33 3.25 -3.77
C THR A 24 6.56 4.10 -3.44
N LYS A 25 6.91 5.04 -4.34
CA LYS A 25 7.98 6.00 -4.10
C LYS A 25 7.51 6.99 -3.03
N ASN A 26 8.25 7.02 -1.92
CA ASN A 26 8.00 7.86 -0.75
C ASN A 26 6.81 7.45 0.12
N ILE A 27 6.52 6.16 0.22
CA ILE A 27 5.68 5.64 1.31
C ILE A 27 6.59 5.27 2.47
N TYR A 28 6.27 5.78 3.66
CA TYR A 28 6.84 5.36 4.93
C TYR A 28 5.84 4.45 5.66
N GLU A 29 6.27 3.23 5.92
CA GLU A 29 5.58 2.25 6.75
C GLU A 29 5.75 2.62 8.24
N CYS A 30 4.82 3.43 8.74
CA CYS A 30 4.85 3.93 10.11
C CYS A 30 4.17 2.95 11.07
N PRO A 31 4.87 2.42 12.09
CA PRO A 31 4.27 1.54 13.08
C PRO A 31 3.34 2.32 14.01
N VAL A 32 2.21 1.70 14.34
CA VAL A 32 1.19 2.27 15.22
C VAL A 32 1.11 1.45 16.50
N TYR A 33 1.25 2.14 17.63
CA TYR A 33 1.20 1.57 18.96
C TYR A 33 -0.03 2.06 19.73
N LYS A 34 -0.53 1.26 20.67
CA LYS A 34 -1.62 1.68 21.57
C LYS A 34 -1.16 2.75 22.56
N THR A 35 -0.03 2.52 23.21
CA THR A 35 0.52 3.37 24.27
C THR A 35 2.05 3.41 24.20
N LYS A 36 2.68 4.37 24.90
CA LYS A 36 4.14 4.55 24.96
C LYS A 36 4.86 3.52 25.83
N GLN A 37 4.11 2.67 26.53
CA GLN A 37 4.66 1.74 27.51
C GLN A 37 5.43 0.60 26.82
N ARG A 38 6.42 0.06 27.54
CA ARG A 38 7.19 -1.11 27.11
C ARG A 38 6.27 -2.34 27.15
N GLY A 39 5.98 -2.93 26.00
CA GLY A 39 5.14 -4.11 25.89
C GLY A 39 4.67 -4.33 24.44
N PRO A 40 3.90 -5.40 24.17
CA PRO A 40 3.34 -5.66 22.85
C PRO A 40 2.18 -4.71 22.57
N THR A 41 2.49 -3.44 22.31
CA THR A 41 1.51 -2.39 22.03
C THR A 41 1.28 -2.20 20.53
N PHE A 42 1.99 -2.95 19.67
CA PHE A 42 1.88 -2.84 18.22
C PHE A 42 0.47 -3.22 17.76
N VAL A 43 -0.10 -2.39 16.89
CA VAL A 43 -1.45 -2.58 16.34
C VAL A 43 -1.37 -2.83 14.84
N TRP A 44 -0.73 -1.92 14.11
CA TRP A 44 -0.71 -1.96 12.66
C TRP A 44 0.38 -1.08 12.08
N THR A 45 0.69 -1.23 10.79
CA THR A 45 1.61 -0.38 10.04
C THR A 45 0.83 0.47 9.03
N PHE A 46 0.92 1.79 9.13
CA PHE A 46 0.26 2.72 8.22
C PHE A 46 1.21 3.20 7.13
N ASN A 47 0.71 3.24 5.89
CA ASN A 47 1.44 3.71 4.71
C ASN A 47 1.30 5.22 4.57
N LEU A 48 2.21 5.99 5.16
CA LEU A 48 2.22 7.45 5.07
C LEU A 48 2.96 7.90 3.80
N ARG A 49 2.33 8.76 2.99
CA ARG A 49 3.03 9.44 1.89
C ARG A 49 3.90 10.54 2.46
N THR A 50 5.22 10.45 2.28
CA THR A 50 6.21 11.41 2.77
C THR A 50 6.89 12.12 1.59
N LYS A 51 7.43 13.32 1.80
CA LYS A 51 8.28 14.00 0.80
C LYS A 51 9.72 13.48 0.84
N GLU A 52 10.15 13.04 2.02
CA GLU A 52 11.49 12.53 2.29
C GLU A 52 11.53 11.00 2.24
N LYS A 53 12.72 10.42 2.07
CA LYS A 53 12.92 8.96 2.04
C LYS A 53 12.47 8.32 3.35
N ALA A 54 11.79 7.17 3.25
CA ALA A 54 11.33 6.38 4.39
C ALA A 54 12.45 6.09 5.41
N ALA A 55 13.68 5.85 4.95
CA ALA A 55 14.84 5.59 5.82
C ALA A 55 15.07 6.67 6.88
N LYS A 56 14.79 7.96 6.60
CA LYS A 56 14.92 9.04 7.59
C LYS A 56 13.98 8.83 8.78
N TRP A 57 12.74 8.44 8.50
CA TRP A 57 11.70 8.23 9.51
C TRP A 57 11.94 6.96 10.32
N VAL A 58 12.43 5.91 9.66
CA VAL A 58 12.88 4.67 10.32
C VAL A 58 14.03 4.95 11.30
N LEU A 59 15.08 5.66 10.85
CA LEU A 59 16.23 6.00 11.71
C LEU A 59 15.86 6.95 12.84
N GLY A 60 14.90 7.84 12.63
CA GLY A 60 14.36 8.72 13.67
C GLY A 60 13.47 8.00 14.70
N GLY A 61 13.13 6.72 14.48
CA GLY A 61 12.27 5.96 15.39
C GLY A 61 10.85 6.52 15.48
N VAL A 62 10.34 7.13 14.41
CA VAL A 62 9.03 7.78 14.42
C VAL A 62 7.92 6.73 14.39
N CYS A 63 6.86 6.95 15.16
CA CYS A 63 5.71 6.06 15.25
C CYS A 63 4.44 6.85 15.58
N LEU A 64 3.28 6.26 15.32
CA LEU A 64 1.97 6.82 15.73
C LEU A 64 1.48 6.15 17.01
N LEU A 65 0.70 6.90 17.80
CA LEU A 65 0.10 6.44 19.04
C LEU A 65 -1.42 6.60 18.98
N LEU A 66 -2.17 5.56 19.37
CA LEU A 66 -3.64 5.61 19.38
C LEU A 66 -4.20 6.37 20.59
N ALA A 67 -3.51 6.32 21.74
CA ALA A 67 -3.93 6.99 22.97
C ALA A 67 -2.71 7.50 23.74
N VAL A 68 -2.82 8.71 24.30
CA VAL A 68 -1.79 9.33 25.16
C VAL A 68 -1.99 8.94 26.62
#